data_AF-A0A8H7NKF1-F1
#
_entry.id   AF-A0A8H7NKF1-F1
#
_cell.length_a   1.000
_cell.length_b   1.000
_cell.length_c   1.000
_cell.angle_alpha   90.00
_cell.angle_beta   90.00
_cell.angle_gamma   90.00
#
_symmetry.space_group_name_H-M   'P 1'
#
loop_
_entity.id
_entity.type
_entity.pdbx_description
1 polymer ?
#
loop_
_entity_poly.entity_id
_entity_poly.type
_entity_poly.pdbx_seq_one_letter_code
_entity_poly.pdbx_strand_id
1 'polypeptide(L)'
;MLPHLTKINLGFGDSEYDVLTSLSTIENLTRLECLFQCNVSFSAPQLLSLKALSKLTKLSIRIGSDFDRRDTTSPFSDAEFQELISALPGLQCLEMEFACDLTAAALLSLSACPKLDRFSMRRGLRCDLRSLLAQAGEEPLHPHLGTLYLARISTDNTDYTSISARDLACQIIQYFPKLGDFDVEDCDRRDGRVVDEFWNLVAH
;
A
#
# COMPACT_ATOMS: atom_id res chain seq x y z
N MET A 1 -10.75 29.20 4.29
CA MET A 1 -9.52 28.48 3.87
C MET A 1 -8.49 28.60 4.98
N LEU A 2 -7.74 27.54 5.28
CA LEU A 2 -6.68 27.52 6.28
C LEU A 2 -5.32 27.48 5.56
N PRO A 3 -4.80 28.62 5.05
CA PRO A 3 -3.71 28.65 4.06
C PRO A 3 -2.38 28.10 4.56
N HIS A 4 -2.19 28.07 5.88
CA HIS A 4 -0.97 27.57 6.53
C HIS A 4 -1.10 26.14 7.06
N LEU A 5 -2.27 25.51 6.88
CA LEU A 5 -2.47 24.16 7.35
C LEU A 5 -1.72 23.18 6.45
N THR A 6 -0.71 22.54 7.02
CA THR A 6 0.20 21.63 6.30
C THR A 6 0.11 20.20 6.81
N LYS A 7 -0.54 19.97 7.96
CA LYS A 7 -0.64 18.66 8.60
C LYS A 7 -2.02 18.51 9.19
N ILE A 8 -2.66 17.38 8.89
CA ILE A 8 -3.95 17.00 9.44
C ILE A 8 -3.87 15.56 9.93
N ASN A 9 -4.38 15.33 11.14
CA ASN A 9 -4.60 14.02 11.71
C ASN A 9 -6.01 14.00 12.31
N LEU A 10 -6.86 13.13 11.77
CA LEU A 10 -8.28 13.04 12.13
C LEU A 10 -8.65 11.60 12.50
N GLY A 11 -9.42 11.46 13.57
CA GLY A 11 -10.12 10.24 13.92
C GLY A 11 -11.61 10.41 13.64
N PHE A 12 -12.23 9.40 13.04
CA PHE A 12 -13.64 9.41 12.66
C PHE A 12 -14.39 8.31 13.41
N GLY A 13 -15.45 8.68 14.14
CA GLY A 13 -16.37 7.73 14.75
C GLY A 13 -17.54 7.35 13.83
N ASP A 14 -17.74 8.10 12.74
CA ASP A 14 -18.75 7.89 11.71
C ASP A 14 -18.15 8.25 10.32
N SER A 15 -18.83 7.86 9.25
CA SER A 15 -18.39 8.11 7.86
C SER A 15 -19.51 8.62 6.96
N GLU A 16 -20.46 9.38 7.51
CA GLU A 16 -21.63 9.85 6.76
C GLU A 16 -21.29 10.90 5.69
N TYR A 17 -20.10 11.52 5.78
CA TYR A 17 -19.67 12.60 4.90
C TYR A 17 -18.43 12.24 4.08
N ASP A 18 -18.38 12.78 2.86
CA ASP A 18 -17.22 12.68 1.99
C ASP A 18 -16.06 13.58 2.46
N VAL A 19 -15.31 13.03 3.42
CA VAL A 19 -14.21 13.75 4.05
C VAL A 19 -12.99 13.89 3.15
N LEU A 20 -12.71 12.91 2.28
CA LEU A 20 -11.53 12.95 1.42
C LEU A 20 -11.63 14.07 0.39
N THR A 21 -12.79 14.22 -0.26
CA THR A 21 -13.02 15.34 -1.18
C THR A 21 -12.93 16.68 -0.46
N SER A 22 -13.47 16.78 0.76
CA SER A 22 -13.38 18.01 1.55
C SER A 22 -11.93 18.37 1.89
N LEU A 23 -11.12 17.39 2.30
CA LEU A 23 -9.71 17.58 2.64
C LEU A 23 -8.84 17.89 1.43
N SER A 24 -9.21 17.43 0.23
CA SER A 24 -8.48 17.72 -1.01
C SER A 24 -8.42 19.21 -1.35
N THR A 25 -9.32 20.03 -0.79
CA THR A 25 -9.33 21.50 -0.96
C THR A 25 -8.18 22.22 -0.25
N ILE A 26 -7.41 21.51 0.58
CA ILE A 26 -6.31 22.08 1.39
C ILE A 26 -4.97 21.77 0.70
N GLU A 27 -4.71 22.41 -0.44
CA GLU A 27 -3.59 22.12 -1.35
C GLU A 27 -2.18 22.21 -0.72
N ASN A 28 -2.05 22.88 0.42
CA ASN A 28 -0.77 23.00 1.15
C ASN A 28 -0.48 21.83 2.09
N LEU A 29 -1.33 20.80 2.14
CA LEU A 29 -1.09 19.62 2.95
C LEU A 29 0.17 18.87 2.51
N THR A 30 1.03 18.63 3.50
CA THR A 30 2.23 17.79 3.42
C THR A 30 2.04 16.46 4.14
N ARG A 31 1.07 16.38 5.07
CA ARG A 31 0.74 15.18 5.83
C ARG A 31 -0.76 15.09 6.05
N LEU A 32 -1.34 13.98 5.65
CA LEU A 32 -2.73 13.64 5.88
C LEU A 32 -2.81 12.25 6.52
N GLU A 33 -3.41 12.19 7.71
CA GLU A 33 -3.67 10.95 8.43
C GLU A 33 -5.15 10.90 8.84
N CYS A 34 -5.82 9.82 8.45
CA CYS A 34 -7.21 9.56 8.77
C CYS A 34 -7.32 8.18 9.41
N LEU A 35 -7.91 8.09 10.60
CA LEU A 35 -8.24 6.84 11.27
C LEU A 35 -9.75 6.71 11.39
N PHE A 36 -10.33 5.75 10.69
CA PHE A 36 -11.76 5.46 10.72
C PHE A 36 -12.06 4.38 11.75
N GLN A 37 -12.70 4.76 12.84
CA GLN A 37 -13.25 3.87 13.87
C GLN A 37 -14.72 3.53 13.52
N CYS A 38 -14.98 3.25 12.25
CA CYS A 38 -16.27 2.86 11.71
C CYS A 38 -16.06 2.06 10.43
N ASN A 39 -17.08 1.33 9.99
CA ASN A 39 -17.09 0.73 8.64
C ASN A 39 -17.17 1.85 7.61
N VAL A 40 -16.18 1.96 6.73
CA VAL A 40 -16.15 2.94 5.65
C VAL A 40 -15.75 2.26 4.35
N SER A 41 -16.40 2.66 3.27
CA SER A 41 -15.97 2.36 1.91
C SER A 41 -15.69 3.67 1.18
N PHE A 42 -14.63 3.70 0.39
CA PHE A 42 -14.31 4.84 -0.45
C PHE A 42 -14.62 4.49 -1.89
N SER A 43 -15.34 5.37 -2.57
CA SER A 43 -15.45 5.33 -4.02
C SER A 43 -14.15 5.86 -4.67
N ALA A 44 -13.87 5.42 -5.89
CA ALA A 44 -12.69 5.89 -6.62
C ALA A 44 -12.62 7.43 -6.77
N PRO A 45 -13.71 8.16 -7.08
CA PRO A 45 -13.67 9.62 -7.14
C PRO A 45 -13.23 10.29 -5.83
N GLN A 46 -13.62 9.74 -4.68
CA GLN A 46 -13.21 10.26 -3.37
C GLN A 46 -11.70 10.09 -3.16
N LEU A 47 -11.15 8.94 -3.53
CA LEU A 47 -9.70 8.68 -3.44
C LEU A 47 -8.93 9.54 -4.44
N LEU A 48 -9.41 9.63 -5.69
CA LEU A 48 -8.79 10.43 -6.75
C LEU A 48 -8.84 11.95 -6.47
N SER A 49 -9.77 12.43 -5.64
CA SER A 49 -9.78 13.83 -5.21
C SER A 49 -8.46 14.24 -4.53
N LEU A 50 -7.78 13.30 -3.87
CA LEU A 50 -6.52 13.53 -3.16
C LEU A 50 -5.36 13.88 -4.10
N LYS A 51 -5.49 13.68 -5.43
CA LYS A 51 -4.52 14.13 -6.43
C LYS A 51 -4.24 15.63 -6.37
N ALA A 52 -5.19 16.43 -5.88
CA ALA A 52 -4.99 17.87 -5.67
C ALA A 52 -3.88 18.17 -4.64
N LEU A 53 -3.58 17.22 -3.74
CA LEU A 53 -2.64 17.38 -2.65
C LEU A 53 -1.19 17.03 -3.07
N SER A 54 -0.72 17.60 -4.17
CA SER A 54 0.59 17.33 -4.79
C SER A 54 1.83 17.53 -3.88
N LYS A 55 1.67 18.23 -2.74
CA LYS A 55 2.72 18.46 -1.73
C LYS A 55 2.78 17.37 -0.66
N LEU A 56 1.91 16.36 -0.71
CA LEU A 56 1.90 15.29 0.27
C LEU A 56 3.21 14.51 0.28
N THR A 57 3.73 14.35 1.49
CA THR A 57 4.85 13.47 1.83
C THR A 57 4.37 12.26 2.62
N LYS A 58 3.23 12.37 3.32
CA LYS A 58 2.59 11.26 4.03
C LYS A 58 1.09 11.25 3.79
N LEU A 59 0.58 10.11 3.32
CA LEU A 59 -0.84 9.77 3.22
C LEU A 59 -1.10 8.49 4.02
N SER A 60 -1.97 8.57 5.02
CA SER A 60 -2.40 7.42 5.81
C SER A 60 -3.91 7.42 5.94
N ILE A 61 -4.57 6.38 5.41
CA ILE A 61 -6.01 6.14 5.51
C ILE A 61 -6.16 4.76 6.14
N ARG A 62 -6.50 4.72 7.44
CA ARG A 62 -6.56 3.49 8.22
C ARG A 62 -7.95 3.22 8.76
N ILE A 63 -8.30 1.95 8.90
CA ILE A 63 -9.57 1.50 9.49
C ILE A 63 -9.24 0.75 10.79
N GLY A 64 -9.98 1.05 11.86
CA GLY A 64 -9.80 0.44 13.18
C GLY A 64 -9.84 -1.08 13.16
N SER A 65 -9.17 -1.71 14.12
CA SER A 65 -9.06 -3.17 14.27
C SER A 65 -10.40 -3.88 14.43
N ASP A 66 -11.38 -3.18 15.01
CA ASP A 66 -12.64 -3.78 15.48
C ASP A 66 -13.73 -3.83 14.39
N PHE A 67 -13.42 -3.33 13.19
CA PHE A 67 -14.37 -3.20 12.08
C PHE A 67 -14.13 -4.30 11.03
N ASP A 68 -15.21 -5.05 10.73
CA ASP A 68 -15.17 -6.38 10.11
C ASP A 68 -14.61 -6.38 8.67
N ARG A 69 -13.93 -7.49 8.36
CA ARG A 69 -13.03 -7.76 7.22
C ARG A 69 -13.76 -8.11 5.91
N ARG A 70 -15.07 -7.94 5.83
CA ARG A 70 -15.90 -8.62 4.82
C ARG A 70 -16.74 -7.68 3.95
N ASP A 71 -16.52 -7.83 2.64
CA ASP A 71 -17.48 -7.65 1.55
C ASP A 71 -17.79 -6.25 1.00
N THR A 72 -16.97 -5.24 1.26
CA THR A 72 -17.01 -4.03 0.42
C THR A 72 -15.76 -3.97 -0.45
N THR A 73 -15.75 -4.70 -1.57
CA THR A 73 -14.78 -4.43 -2.64
C THR A 73 -14.98 -2.99 -3.06
N SER A 74 -14.09 -2.08 -2.64
CA SER A 74 -14.01 -0.78 -3.28
C SER A 74 -13.64 -1.02 -4.74
N PRO A 75 -14.32 -0.40 -5.72
CA PRO A 75 -14.00 -0.54 -7.14
C PRO A 75 -12.66 0.12 -7.52
N PHE A 76 -11.83 0.50 -6.55
CA PHE A 76 -10.55 1.15 -6.78
C PHE A 76 -9.56 0.17 -7.42
N SER A 77 -9.32 0.39 -8.70
CA SER A 77 -8.53 -0.43 -9.61
C SER A 77 -7.06 0.00 -9.67
N ASP A 78 -6.20 -0.86 -10.25
CA ASP A 78 -4.78 -0.54 -10.45
C ASP A 78 -4.58 0.74 -11.29
N ALA A 79 -5.46 1.00 -12.26
CA ALA A 79 -5.39 2.21 -13.10
C ALA A 79 -5.68 3.48 -12.28
N GLU A 80 -6.68 3.45 -11.41
CA GLU A 80 -7.03 4.57 -10.55
C GLU A 80 -5.98 4.76 -9.44
N PHE A 81 -5.41 3.67 -8.93
CA PHE A 81 -4.25 3.73 -8.04
C PHE A 81 -3.08 4.41 -8.74
N GLN A 82 -2.70 3.96 -9.94
CA GLN A 82 -1.62 4.57 -10.71
C GLN A 82 -1.87 6.05 -10.96
N GLU A 83 -3.11 6.43 -11.30
CA GLU A 83 -3.52 7.83 -11.50
C GLU A 83 -3.34 8.66 -10.22
N LEU A 84 -3.72 8.12 -9.06
CA LEU A 84 -3.53 8.76 -7.76
C LEU A 84 -2.04 8.94 -7.43
N ILE A 85 -1.27 7.85 -7.49
CA ILE A 85 0.13 7.86 -7.06
C ILE A 85 0.99 8.73 -7.99
N SER A 86 0.71 8.73 -9.29
CA SER A 86 1.41 9.58 -10.27
C SER A 86 1.24 11.08 -10.01
N ALA A 87 0.15 11.49 -9.35
CA ALA A 87 -0.08 12.88 -8.96
C ALA A 87 0.63 13.27 -7.66
N LEU A 88 1.21 12.32 -6.94
CA LEU A 88 1.80 12.49 -5.61
C LEU A 88 3.29 12.10 -5.56
N PRO A 89 4.15 12.66 -6.44
CA PRO A 89 5.55 12.24 -6.58
C PRO A 89 6.42 12.53 -5.34
N GLY A 90 5.92 13.38 -4.42
CA GLY A 90 6.59 13.73 -3.16
C GLY A 90 6.38 12.72 -2.03
N LEU A 91 5.53 11.70 -2.21
CA LEU A 91 5.22 10.73 -1.15
C LEU A 91 6.46 9.98 -0.67
N GLN A 92 6.55 9.89 0.65
CA GLN A 92 7.54 9.12 1.40
C GLN A 92 6.87 8.00 2.19
N CYS A 93 5.62 8.19 2.58
CA CYS A 93 4.84 7.23 3.36
C CYS A 93 3.41 7.14 2.79
N LEU A 94 3.01 5.93 2.40
CA LEU A 94 1.68 5.60 1.92
C LEU A 94 1.12 4.42 2.72
N GLU A 95 0.04 4.64 3.45
CA GLU A 95 -0.67 3.62 4.22
C GLU A 95 -2.15 3.64 3.85
N MET A 96 -2.68 2.51 3.38
CA MET A 96 -4.08 2.39 2.96
C MET A 96 -4.63 1.05 3.48
N GLU A 97 -5.49 1.11 4.49
CA GLU A 97 -6.07 -0.07 5.14
C GLU A 97 -7.58 -0.16 4.89
N PHE A 98 -7.96 -0.18 3.62
CA PHE A 98 -9.33 -0.45 3.19
C PHE A 98 -9.33 -1.52 2.10
N ALA A 99 -10.47 -2.18 1.92
CA ALA A 99 -10.61 -3.23 0.91
C ALA A 99 -10.66 -2.62 -0.50
N CYS A 100 -9.73 -3.04 -1.36
CA CYS A 100 -9.67 -2.74 -2.79
C CYS A 100 -9.27 -4.01 -3.55
N ASP A 101 -9.35 -3.97 -4.88
CA ASP A 101 -8.95 -5.08 -5.75
C ASP A 101 -7.68 -4.70 -6.52
N LEU A 102 -6.65 -4.35 -5.76
CA LEU A 102 -5.35 -4.02 -6.34
C LEU A 102 -4.53 -5.29 -6.53
N THR A 103 -3.76 -5.28 -7.61
CA THR A 103 -2.88 -6.38 -7.98
C THR A 103 -1.42 -5.96 -7.83
N ALA A 104 -0.50 -6.83 -8.28
CA ALA A 104 0.90 -6.49 -8.41
C ALA A 104 1.18 -5.21 -9.23
N ALA A 105 0.30 -4.82 -10.15
CA ALA A 105 0.47 -3.59 -10.94
C ALA A 105 0.49 -2.32 -10.07
N ALA A 106 -0.21 -2.33 -8.92
CA ALA A 106 -0.13 -1.25 -7.93
C ALA A 106 1.31 -1.07 -7.40
N LEU A 107 2.04 -2.17 -7.15
CA LEU A 107 3.44 -2.08 -6.72
C LEU A 107 4.33 -1.47 -7.80
N LEU A 108 4.13 -1.78 -9.08
CA LEU A 108 4.88 -1.14 -10.17
C LEU A 108 4.64 0.37 -10.23
N SER A 109 3.41 0.79 -9.97
CA SER A 109 2.99 2.19 -10.00
C SER A 109 3.67 3.05 -8.93
N LEU A 110 4.19 2.44 -7.86
CA LEU A 110 4.95 3.15 -6.81
C LEU A 110 6.25 3.79 -7.33
N SER A 111 6.71 3.41 -8.52
CA SER A 111 7.91 4.01 -9.17
C SER A 111 7.72 5.50 -9.46
N ALA A 112 6.46 5.96 -9.52
CA ALA A 112 6.11 7.37 -9.60
C ALA A 112 6.43 8.17 -8.31
N CYS A 113 6.70 7.48 -7.19
CA CYS A 113 7.09 8.07 -5.91
C CYS A 113 8.54 7.66 -5.56
N PRO A 114 9.57 8.30 -6.16
CA PRO A 114 10.96 7.87 -6.02
C PRO A 114 11.52 8.03 -4.59
N LYS A 115 10.81 8.76 -3.71
CA LYS A 115 11.18 8.97 -2.31
C LYS A 115 10.39 8.08 -1.35
N LEU A 116 9.57 7.15 -1.86
CA LEU A 116 8.75 6.28 -1.05
C LEU A 116 9.65 5.35 -0.22
N ASP A 117 9.54 5.51 1.09
CA ASP A 117 10.25 4.72 2.10
C ASP A 117 9.33 3.69 2.74
N ARG A 118 8.04 4.04 2.93
CA ARG A 118 7.05 3.17 3.56
C ARG A 118 5.81 3.00 2.69
N PHE A 119 5.50 1.74 2.39
CA PHE A 119 4.24 1.33 1.77
C PHE A 119 3.55 0.28 2.62
N SER A 120 2.27 0.51 2.96
CA SER A 120 1.45 -0.42 3.73
C SER A 120 0.07 -0.55 3.11
N MET A 121 -0.29 -1.78 2.76
CA MET A 121 -1.61 -2.11 2.21
C MET A 121 -2.09 -3.45 2.75
N ARG A 122 -2.36 -3.48 4.05
CA ARG A 122 -2.66 -4.72 4.80
C ARG A 122 -4.07 -5.29 4.56
N ARG A 123 -4.99 -4.53 3.95
CA ARG A 123 -6.41 -4.94 3.80
C ARG A 123 -6.98 -4.97 2.37
N GLY A 124 -6.20 -4.66 1.33
CA GLY A 124 -6.75 -4.49 -0.02
C GLY A 124 -5.84 -4.87 -1.19
N LEU A 125 -4.66 -5.42 -0.92
CA LEU A 125 -3.73 -5.79 -1.98
C LEU A 125 -3.61 -7.30 -2.09
N ARG A 126 -4.26 -7.87 -3.11
CA ARG A 126 -4.06 -9.27 -3.51
C ARG A 126 -2.87 -9.32 -4.46
N CYS A 127 -1.67 -9.26 -3.90
CA CYS A 127 -0.46 -9.25 -4.71
C CYS A 127 -0.02 -10.68 -5.03
N ASP A 128 -0.10 -11.09 -6.30
CA ASP A 128 0.76 -12.17 -6.79
C ASP A 128 2.17 -11.60 -7.04
N LEU A 129 2.96 -11.49 -5.95
CA LEU A 129 4.35 -11.07 -6.05
C LEU A 129 5.14 -11.99 -6.98
N ARG A 130 4.81 -13.27 -7.08
CA ARG A 130 5.54 -14.19 -7.97
C ARG A 130 5.40 -13.75 -9.42
N SER A 131 4.17 -13.51 -9.89
CA SER A 131 3.93 -13.05 -11.26
C SER A 131 4.54 -11.67 -11.51
N LEU A 132 4.60 -10.82 -10.49
CA LEU A 132 5.28 -9.52 -10.56
C LEU A 132 6.78 -9.65 -10.77
N LEU A 133 7.44 -10.42 -9.90
CA LEU A 133 8.89 -10.54 -9.88
C LEU A 133 9.38 -11.36 -11.08
N ALA A 134 8.57 -12.28 -11.59
CA ALA A 134 8.86 -12.98 -12.85
C ALA A 134 8.82 -12.07 -14.09
N GLN A 135 8.09 -10.95 -14.04
CA GLN A 135 8.00 -9.96 -15.12
C GLN A 135 8.96 -8.78 -14.90
N ALA A 136 9.44 -8.60 -13.68
CA ALA A 136 10.40 -7.57 -13.36
C ALA A 136 11.74 -7.90 -14.02
N GLY A 137 12.43 -6.88 -14.56
CA GLY A 137 13.78 -7.03 -15.10
C GLY A 137 14.80 -7.33 -14.00
N GLU A 138 16.09 -7.16 -14.27
CA GLU A 138 17.12 -7.39 -13.24
C GLU A 138 17.24 -6.23 -12.23
N GLU A 139 16.66 -5.07 -12.55
CA GLU A 139 16.78 -3.85 -11.75
C GLU A 139 15.83 -3.84 -10.53
N PRO A 140 16.27 -3.29 -9.39
CA PRO A 140 15.39 -3.10 -8.24
C PRO A 140 14.15 -2.26 -8.57
N LEU A 141 12.97 -2.74 -8.17
CA LEU A 141 11.71 -2.03 -8.41
C LEU A 141 11.61 -0.76 -7.56
N HIS A 142 11.96 -0.86 -6.28
CA HIS A 142 11.86 0.24 -5.31
C HIS A 142 13.12 0.31 -4.44
N PRO A 143 14.23 0.86 -4.95
CA PRO A 143 15.54 0.81 -4.28
C PRO A 143 15.64 1.63 -2.98
N HIS A 144 14.62 2.44 -2.68
CA HIS A 144 14.54 3.28 -1.49
C HIS A 144 13.54 2.79 -0.45
N LEU A 145 12.73 1.78 -0.76
CA LEU A 145 11.68 1.32 0.13
C LEU A 145 12.29 0.59 1.34
N GLY A 146 12.09 1.15 2.53
CA GLY A 146 12.52 0.61 3.80
C GLY A 146 11.46 -0.22 4.52
N THR A 147 10.17 0.04 4.26
CA THR A 147 9.05 -0.70 4.84
C THR A 147 8.04 -1.13 3.78
N LEU A 148 7.67 -2.42 3.81
CA LEU A 148 6.67 -3.02 2.94
C LEU A 148 5.73 -3.92 3.76
N TYR A 149 4.46 -3.52 3.87
CA TYR A 149 3.43 -4.35 4.49
C TYR A 149 2.33 -4.68 3.49
N LEU A 150 2.02 -5.97 3.38
CA LEU A 150 1.06 -6.49 2.42
C LEU A 150 -0.07 -7.23 3.12
N ALA A 151 -1.23 -7.33 2.46
CA ALA A 151 -2.33 -8.14 2.97
C ALA A 151 -2.01 -9.63 2.85
N ARG A 152 -1.61 -10.06 1.65
CA ARG A 152 -1.32 -11.45 1.29
C ARG A 152 -0.33 -11.50 0.13
N ILE A 153 0.46 -12.56 0.07
CA ILE A 153 1.26 -12.93 -1.10
C ILE A 153 0.52 -14.07 -1.80
N SER A 154 -0.26 -13.75 -2.84
CA SER A 154 -1.00 -14.79 -3.57
C SER A 154 -0.01 -15.80 -4.15
N THR A 155 -0.24 -17.08 -3.86
CA THR A 155 0.48 -18.19 -4.50
C THR A 155 -0.47 -19.18 -5.14
N ASP A 156 -1.70 -18.75 -5.45
CA ASP A 156 -2.85 -19.56 -5.87
C ASP A 156 -2.72 -20.20 -7.26
N ASN A 157 -1.49 -20.47 -7.71
CA ASN A 157 -1.28 -21.46 -8.76
C ASN A 157 -1.17 -22.84 -8.11
N THR A 158 -2.25 -23.60 -8.29
CA THR A 158 -2.35 -25.07 -8.16
C THR A 158 -1.39 -25.84 -9.06
N ASP A 159 -0.52 -25.16 -9.81
CA ASP A 159 0.50 -25.74 -10.67
C ASP A 159 1.86 -25.85 -9.98
N TYR A 160 2.33 -27.08 -9.90
CA TYR A 160 3.51 -27.62 -9.22
C TYR A 160 4.89 -27.08 -9.65
N THR A 161 4.99 -25.87 -10.20
CA THR A 161 6.27 -25.16 -10.38
C THR A 161 6.51 -24.23 -9.20
N SER A 162 6.63 -24.78 -7.99
CA SER A 162 6.72 -23.99 -6.77
C SER A 162 8.10 -23.33 -6.64
N ILE A 163 8.18 -22.02 -6.87
CA ILE A 163 9.28 -21.22 -6.31
C ILE A 163 9.30 -21.45 -4.79
N SER A 164 10.47 -21.74 -4.23
CA SER A 164 10.58 -21.97 -2.80
C SER A 164 10.37 -20.66 -2.03
N ALA A 165 9.98 -20.74 -0.76
CA ALA A 165 9.83 -19.55 0.09
C ALA A 165 11.15 -18.76 0.16
N ARG A 166 12.27 -19.48 0.19
CA ARG A 166 13.62 -18.91 0.18
C ARG A 166 13.94 -18.19 -1.13
N ASP A 167 13.65 -18.79 -2.28
CA ASP A 167 13.90 -18.15 -3.58
C ASP A 167 13.05 -16.88 -3.75
N LEU A 168 11.79 -16.91 -3.29
CA LEU A 168 10.92 -15.73 -3.29
C LEU A 168 11.46 -14.64 -2.34
N ALA A 169 11.93 -15.02 -1.15
CA ALA A 169 12.58 -14.09 -0.23
C ALA A 169 13.85 -13.47 -0.83
N CYS A 170 14.69 -14.25 -1.52
CA CYS A 170 15.84 -13.74 -2.26
C CYS A 170 15.44 -12.70 -3.33
N GLN A 171 14.35 -12.96 -4.07
CA GLN A 171 13.84 -11.99 -5.04
C GLN A 171 13.34 -10.73 -4.36
N ILE A 172 12.60 -10.83 -3.25
CA ILE A 172 12.17 -9.66 -2.48
C ILE A 172 13.39 -8.82 -2.07
N ILE A 173 14.45 -9.43 -1.56
CA ILE A 173 15.70 -8.72 -1.21
C ILE A 173 16.32 -8.04 -2.43
N GLN A 174 16.36 -8.71 -3.59
CA GLN A 174 16.91 -8.13 -4.82
C GLN A 174 16.11 -6.90 -5.28
N TYR A 175 14.78 -6.98 -5.26
CA TYR A 175 13.91 -5.91 -5.77
C TYR A 175 13.66 -4.78 -4.77
N PHE A 176 13.87 -5.04 -3.48
CA PHE A 176 13.72 -4.10 -2.37
C PHE A 176 14.99 -4.09 -1.49
N PRO A 177 16.14 -3.64 -2.01
CA PRO A 177 17.45 -3.81 -1.37
C PRO A 177 17.63 -3.06 -0.05
N LYS A 178 16.76 -2.10 0.28
CA LYS A 178 16.77 -1.35 1.54
C LYS A 178 15.69 -1.77 2.52
N LEU A 179 14.92 -2.81 2.18
CA LEU A 179 13.80 -3.26 2.99
C LEU A 179 14.32 -3.76 4.34
N GLY A 180 14.01 -3.00 5.39
CA GLY A 180 14.39 -3.30 6.78
C GLY A 180 13.20 -3.67 7.65
N ASP A 181 12.00 -3.68 7.08
CA ASP A 181 10.74 -3.93 7.78
C ASP A 181 9.72 -4.53 6.80
N PHE A 182 9.55 -5.84 6.84
CA PHE A 182 8.70 -6.61 5.94
C PHE A 182 7.74 -7.51 6.72
N ASP A 183 6.46 -7.44 6.37
CA ASP A 183 5.40 -8.20 7.04
C ASP A 183 4.18 -8.41 6.13
N VAL A 184 3.39 -9.45 6.41
CA VAL A 184 2.18 -9.82 5.69
C VAL A 184 1.06 -10.08 6.70
N GLU A 185 -0.08 -9.39 6.61
CA GLU A 185 -1.14 -9.47 7.63
C GLU A 185 -1.80 -10.87 7.70
N ASP A 186 -2.22 -11.42 6.57
CA ASP A 186 -2.89 -12.72 6.50
C ASP A 186 -1.88 -13.83 6.18
N CYS A 187 -1.02 -14.10 7.17
CA CYS A 187 -0.02 -15.16 7.07
C CYS A 187 -0.69 -16.55 7.11
N ASP A 188 -1.22 -17.01 5.97
CA ASP A 188 -1.32 -18.45 5.74
C ASP A 188 0.07 -19.07 5.91
N ARG A 189 0.15 -20.37 6.24
CA ARG A 189 1.42 -21.07 6.59
C ARG A 189 2.57 -20.87 5.58
N ARG A 190 2.27 -20.50 4.33
CA ARG A 190 3.27 -20.25 3.29
C ARG A 190 3.79 -18.82 3.33
N ASP A 191 2.93 -17.83 3.49
CA ASP A 191 3.31 -16.41 3.55
C ASP A 191 4.21 -16.15 4.76
N GLY A 192 3.86 -16.75 5.91
CA GLY A 192 4.71 -16.72 7.10
C GLY A 192 6.11 -17.29 6.85
N ARG A 193 6.24 -18.38 6.06
CA ARG A 193 7.56 -18.94 5.71
C ARG A 193 8.38 -18.01 4.83
N VAL A 194 7.76 -17.24 3.94
CA VAL A 194 8.47 -16.27 3.09
C VAL A 194 9.02 -15.14 3.95
N VAL A 195 8.21 -14.64 4.90
CA VAL A 195 8.63 -13.63 5.88
C VAL A 195 9.77 -14.17 6.76
N ASP A 196 9.65 -15.40 7.27
CA ASP A 196 10.70 -16.05 8.06
C ASP A 196 12.01 -16.21 7.27
N GLU A 197 11.94 -16.71 6.03
CA GLU A 197 13.13 -16.86 5.16
C GLU A 197 13.76 -15.51 4.83
N PHE A 198 12.94 -14.47 4.59
CA PHE A 198 13.44 -13.10 4.40
C PHE A 198 14.27 -12.66 5.61
N TRP A 199 13.73 -12.80 6.83
CA TRP A 199 14.44 -12.40 8.04
C TRP A 199 15.69 -13.24 8.30
N ASN A 200 15.67 -14.54 7.99
CA ASN A 200 16.85 -15.40 8.08
C ASN A 200 17.96 -14.99 7.10
N LEU A 201 17.60 -14.43 5.94
CA LEU A 201 18.56 -14.00 4.91
C LEU A 201 19.19 -12.63 5.21
N VAL A 202 18.45 -11.70 5.84
CA VAL A 202 18.96 -10.35 6.16
C VAL A 202 19.64 -10.24 7.53
N ALA A 203 19.49 -11.25 8.40
CA ALA A 203 20.12 -11.30 9.72
C ALA A 203 21.61 -11.72 9.70
N HIS A 204 22.16 -12.03 8.52
CA HIS A 204 23.54 -12.47 8.30
C HIS A 204 24.27 -11.52 7.35
#